data_AF-A0A1I4QUS0-F1
#
_entry.id   AF-A0A1I4QUS0-F1
#
_cell.length_a   1.000
_cell.length_b   1.000
_cell.length_c   1.000
_cell.angle_alpha   90.00
_cell.angle_beta   90.00
_cell.angle_gamma   90.00
#
_symmetry.space_group_name_H-M   'P 1'
#
loop_
_entity.id
_entity.type
_entity.pdbx_description
1 polymer ?
#
loop_
_entity_poly.entity_id
_entity_poly.type
_entity_poly.pdbx_seq_one_letter_code
_entity_poly.pdbx_strand_id
1 'polypeptide(L)'
;MPEKQRRTFTTEFKKQMVQLYENGKSRSALVEEYDLTASALDRWINQAQTTGSFKEKDNRSSEEEELIALRKENQRLKMEVDILKQAALIMGRK
;
A
#
# COMPACT_ATOMS: atom_id res chain seq x y z
N MET A 1 -8.35 -22.42 -5.65
CA MET A 1 -6.90 -22.11 -5.57
C MET A 1 -6.60 -21.75 -4.14
N PRO A 2 -5.70 -22.43 -3.43
CA PRO A 2 -5.35 -22.07 -2.06
C PRO A 2 -4.72 -20.66 -2.03
N GLU A 3 -5.12 -19.84 -1.06
CA GLU A 3 -4.60 -18.49 -0.90
C GLU A 3 -3.11 -18.55 -0.52
N LYS A 4 -2.22 -18.02 -1.38
CA LYS A 4 -0.78 -18.02 -1.11
C LYS A 4 -0.50 -17.07 0.05
N GLN A 5 0.03 -17.60 1.15
CA GLN A 5 0.30 -16.83 2.35
C GLN A 5 1.27 -15.68 2.05
N ARG A 6 0.92 -14.46 2.52
CA ARG A 6 1.71 -13.26 2.22
C ARG A 6 3.06 -13.34 2.92
N ARG A 7 4.14 -13.30 2.14
CA ARG A 7 5.52 -13.23 2.65
C ARG A 7 5.85 -11.81 3.10
N THR A 8 6.53 -11.69 4.24
CA THR A 8 7.03 -10.42 4.78
C THR A 8 8.56 -10.42 4.73
N PHE A 9 9.14 -9.37 4.14
CA PHE A 9 10.59 -9.19 4.05
C PHE A 9 11.03 -8.02 4.92
N THR A 10 12.19 -8.16 5.56
CA THR A 10 12.79 -7.09 6.37
C THR A 10 13.28 -5.95 5.48
N THR A 11 13.37 -4.74 6.04
CA THR A 11 13.87 -3.56 5.33
C THR A 11 15.30 -3.78 4.81
N GLU A 12 16.17 -4.40 5.62
CA GLU A 12 17.55 -4.66 5.24
C GLU A 12 17.66 -5.66 4.08
N PHE A 13 16.81 -6.69 4.07
CA PHE A 13 16.75 -7.61 2.94
C PHE A 13 16.33 -6.89 1.64
N LYS A 14 15.31 -6.03 1.71
CA LYS A 14 14.88 -5.25 0.54
C LYS A 14 15.98 -4.33 0.02
N LYS A 15 16.72 -3.66 0.91
CA LYS A 15 17.88 -2.84 0.55
C LYS A 15 18.95 -3.65 -0.18
N GLN A 16 19.29 -4.82 0.36
CA GLN A 16 20.29 -5.71 -0.27
C GLN A 16 19.87 -6.12 -1.68
N MET A 17 18.60 -6.47 -1.89
CA MET A 17 18.09 -6.84 -3.22
C MET A 17 18.17 -5.69 -4.22
N VAL A 18 17.84 -4.46 -3.79
CA VAL A 18 17.96 -3.27 -4.63
C VAL A 18 19.43 -2.97 -4.94
N GLN A 19 20.33 -3.05 -3.95
CA GLN A 19 21.77 -2.85 -4.15
C GLN A 19 22.36 -3.87 -5.14
N LEU A 20 21.96 -5.14 -5.06
CA LEU A 20 22.39 -6.15 -6.02
C LEU A 20 21.94 -5.83 -7.45
N TYR A 21 20.73 -5.31 -7.60
CA TYR A 21 20.21 -4.86 -8.89
C TYR A 21 20.98 -3.64 -9.41
N GLU A 22 21.24 -2.64 -8.57
CA GLU A 22 22.03 -1.44 -8.93
C GLU A 22 23.47 -1.79 -9.30
N ASN A 23 24.04 -2.83 -8.70
CA ASN A 23 25.35 -3.39 -9.04
C ASN A 23 25.36 -4.22 -10.35
N GLY A 24 24.26 -4.22 -11.10
CA GLY A 24 24.17 -4.82 -12.44
C GLY A 24 23.67 -6.26 -12.47
N LYS A 25 23.22 -6.84 -11.35
CA LYS A 25 22.62 -8.17 -11.35
C LYS A 25 21.26 -8.13 -12.05
N SER A 26 21.03 -9.07 -12.97
CA SER A 26 19.78 -9.09 -13.73
C SER A 26 18.59 -9.36 -12.82
N ARG A 27 17.48 -8.73 -13.16
CA ARG A 27 16.24 -8.88 -12.43
C ARG A 27 15.73 -10.33 -12.41
N SER A 28 15.83 -11.03 -13.55
CA SER A 28 15.40 -12.44 -13.65
C SER A 28 16.22 -13.33 -12.70
N ALA A 29 17.54 -13.12 -12.64
CA ALA A 29 18.40 -13.88 -11.73
C ALA A 29 18.03 -13.63 -10.26
N LEU A 30 17.73 -12.39 -9.87
CA LEU A 30 17.30 -12.07 -8.49
C LEU A 30 15.95 -12.71 -8.14
N VAL A 31 15.02 -12.74 -9.09
CA VAL A 31 13.69 -13.34 -8.92
C VAL A 31 13.82 -14.86 -8.70
N GLU A 32 14.64 -15.52 -9.50
CA GLU A 32 14.87 -16.97 -9.42
C GLU A 32 15.67 -17.37 -8.19
N GLU A 33 16.80 -16.70 -7.92
CA GLU A 33 17.73 -17.06 -6.85
C GLU A 33 17.16 -16.86 -5.44
N TYR A 34 16.35 -15.81 -5.26
CA TYR A 34 15.78 -15.45 -3.95
C TYR A 34 14.29 -15.80 -3.83
N ASP A 35 13.73 -16.55 -4.78
CA ASP A 35 12.31 -16.92 -4.86
C ASP A 35 11.38 -15.71 -4.60
N LEU A 36 11.68 -14.62 -5.29
CA LEU A 36 10.90 -13.39 -5.24
C LEU A 36 9.87 -13.37 -6.37
N THR A 37 8.80 -12.60 -6.21
CA THR A 37 7.97 -12.26 -7.36
C THR A 37 8.59 -11.07 -8.07
N ALA A 38 8.56 -11.07 -9.41
CA ALA A 38 9.04 -9.93 -10.21
C ALA A 38 8.40 -8.61 -9.72
N SER A 39 7.10 -8.61 -9.45
CA SER A 39 6.36 -7.44 -8.94
C SER A 39 6.83 -6.92 -7.59
N ALA A 40 7.33 -7.79 -6.69
CA ALA A 40 7.85 -7.37 -5.40
C ALA A 40 9.17 -6.62 -5.57
N LEU A 41 10.07 -7.17 -6.39
CA LEU A 41 11.37 -6.55 -6.68
C LEU A 41 11.19 -5.20 -7.39
N ASP A 42 10.26 -5.12 -8.36
CA ASP A 42 9.86 -3.86 -9.00
C ASP A 42 9.49 -2.78 -8.01
N ARG A 43 8.58 -3.15 -7.09
CA ARG A 43 8.08 -2.21 -6.08
C ARG A 43 9.23 -1.70 -5.23
N TRP A 44 10.16 -2.57 -4.83
CA TRP A 44 11.29 -2.19 -3.99
C TRP A 44 12.27 -1.28 -4.71
N ILE A 45 12.56 -1.54 -5.98
CA ILE A 45 13.43 -0.67 -6.80
C ILE A 45 12.79 0.72 -6.91
N ASN A 46 11.51 0.79 -7.27
CA ASN A 46 10.79 2.07 -7.38
C ASN A 46 10.78 2.82 -6.05
N GLN A 47 10.43 2.14 -4.95
CA GLN A 47 10.40 2.73 -3.60
C GLN A 47 11.77 3.27 -3.15
N ALA A 48 12.84 2.55 -3.48
CA ALA A 48 14.19 2.98 -3.17
C ALA A 48 14.59 4.22 -3.97
N GLN A 49 14.23 4.28 -5.26
CA GLN A 49 14.56 5.40 -6.15
C GLN A 49 13.74 6.66 -5.88
N THR A 50 12.49 6.53 -5.46
CA THR A 50 11.60 7.67 -5.20
C THR A 50 11.85 8.31 -3.83
N THR A 51 11.85 7.51 -2.77
CA THR A 51 11.83 8.03 -1.39
C THR A 51 12.89 7.43 -0.48
N GLY A 52 13.56 6.35 -0.93
CA GLY A 52 14.49 5.59 -0.10
C GLY A 52 13.84 4.80 1.04
N SER A 53 12.50 4.84 1.16
CA SER A 53 11.74 4.11 2.16
C SER A 53 10.95 2.97 1.53
N PHE A 54 10.96 1.79 2.14
CA PHE A 54 10.12 0.66 1.70
C PHE A 54 8.73 0.65 2.35
N LYS A 55 8.36 1.74 3.05
CA LYS A 55 7.04 1.92 3.61
C LYS A 55 6.13 2.55 2.57
N GLU A 56 4.97 1.95 2.37
CA GLU A 56 4.01 2.39 1.36
C GLU A 56 3.52 3.82 1.59
N LYS A 57 3.35 4.24 2.85
CA LYS A 57 2.88 5.59 3.17
C LYS A 57 3.86 6.65 2.69
N ASP A 58 5.15 6.41 2.87
CA ASP A 58 6.21 7.36 2.57
C ASP A 58 6.34 7.56 1.05
N ASN A 59 5.86 6.61 0.24
CA ASN A 59 5.90 6.63 -1.23
C ASN A 59 4.63 7.19 -1.88
N ARG A 60 3.67 7.69 -1.10
CA ARG A 60 2.47 8.32 -1.66
C ARG A 60 2.78 9.75 -2.04
N SER A 61 2.21 10.19 -3.15
CA SER A 61 2.13 11.61 -3.47
C SER A 61 1.21 12.35 -2.49
N SER A 62 1.38 13.67 -2.38
CA SER A 62 0.49 14.52 -1.58
C SER A 62 -0.97 14.41 -2.04
N GLU A 63 -1.18 14.31 -3.36
CA GLU A 63 -2.51 14.13 -3.96
C GLU A 63 -3.16 12.80 -3.52
N GLU A 64 -2.39 11.71 -3.49
CA GLU A 64 -2.90 10.41 -3.02
C GLU A 64 -3.23 10.42 -1.53
N GLU A 65 -2.42 11.10 -0.71
CA GLU A 65 -2.69 11.25 0.72
C GLU A 65 -3.97 12.06 0.97
N GLU A 66 -4.14 13.18 0.27
CA GLU A 66 -5.35 13.99 0.31
C GLU A 66 -6.57 13.20 -0.15
N LEU A 67 -6.47 12.45 -1.25
CA LEU A 67 -7.55 11.60 -1.74
C LEU A 67 -7.98 10.54 -0.70
N ILE A 68 -7.02 9.94 0.01
CA ILE A 68 -7.31 8.98 1.08
C ILE A 68 -8.01 9.67 2.26
N ALA A 69 -7.57 10.87 2.64
CA ALA A 69 -8.19 11.65 3.70
C ALA A 69 -9.64 12.02 3.34
N LEU A 70 -9.87 12.54 2.14
CA LEU A 70 -11.19 12.90 1.63
C LEU A 70 -12.13 11.69 1.56
N ARG A 71 -11.65 10.52 1.15
CA ARG A 71 -12.46 9.29 1.13
C ARG A 71 -12.91 8.86 2.52
N LYS A 72 -12.02 8.96 3.52
CA LYS A 72 -12.36 8.66 4.92
C LYS A 72 -13.37 9.65 5.46
N GLU A 73 -13.18 10.93 5.18
CA GLU A 73 -14.10 11.98 5.59
C GLU A 73 -15.49 11.78 4.95
N ASN A 74 -15.53 11.51 3.65
CA ASN A 74 -16.78 11.24 2.94
C ASN A 74 -17.52 10.02 3.50
N GLN A 75 -16.78 8.97 3.89
CA GLN A 75 -17.37 7.80 4.54
C GLN A 75 -17.95 8.16 5.91
N ARG A 76 -17.23 8.93 6.73
CA ARG A 76 -17.71 9.41 8.04
C ARG A 76 -18.99 10.22 7.88
N LEU A 77 -18.99 11.21 6.98
CA LEU A 77 -20.16 12.06 6.70
C LEU A 77 -21.36 11.24 6.22
N LYS A 78 -21.14 10.23 5.37
CA LYS A 78 -22.22 9.32 4.95
C LYS A 78 -22.84 8.56 6.12
N MET A 79 -22.01 8.09 7.05
CA MET A 79 -22.49 7.43 8.26
C MET A 79 -23.26 8.39 9.17
N GLU A 80 -22.77 9.61 9.37
CA GLU A 80 -23.46 10.64 10.15
C GLU A 80 -24.83 10.98 9.53
N VAL A 81 -24.89 11.16 8.22
CA VAL A 81 -26.14 11.39 7.49
C VAL A 81 -27.10 10.22 7.65
N ASP A 82 -26.61 8.98 7.59
CA ASP A 82 -27.46 7.79 7.79
C ASP A 82 -28.04 7.74 9.21
N ILE A 83 -27.21 7.99 10.23
CA ILE A 83 -27.65 8.06 11.63
C ILE A 83 -28.72 9.16 11.80
N LEU A 84 -28.51 10.34 11.24
CA LEU A 84 -29.48 11.44 11.29
C LEU A 84 -30.80 11.09 10.59
N LYS A 85 -30.74 10.40 9.44
CA LYS A 85 -31.93 9.91 8.75
C LYS A 85 -32.71 8.91 9.61
N GLN A 86 -32.01 7.95 10.23
CA GLN A 86 -32.64 6.99 11.14
C GLN A 86 -33.30 7.69 12.34
N ALA A 87 -32.62 8.67 12.95
CA ALA A 87 -33.16 9.45 14.05
C ALA A 87 -34.42 10.24 13.63
N ALA A 88 -34.41 10.88 12.45
CA ALA A 88 -35.56 11.60 11.93
C ALA A 88 -36.77 10.70 11.69
N LEU A 89 -36.56 9.48 11.16
CA LEU A 89 -37.62 8.49 10.99
C LEU A 89 -38.23 8.03 12.31
N ILE A 90 -37.41 7.89 13.36
CA ILE A 90 -37.88 7.53 14.71
C ILE A 90 -38.70 8.69 15.31
N MET A 91 -38.22 9.93 15.20
CA MET A 91 -38.91 11.10 15.76
C MET A 91 -40.21 11.44 15.03
N GLY A 92 -40.27 11.26 13.71
CA GLY A 92 -41.46 11.54 12.89
C GLY A 92 -42.58 10.50 12.99
N ARG A 93 -42.36 9.39 13.74
CA ARG A 93 -43.38 8.36 14.02
C ARG A 93 -44.12 8.58 15.36
N LYS A 94 -43.84 9.69 16.05
CA LYS A 94 -44.51 10.09 17.29
C LYS A 94 -45.63 11.11 17.02
#